data_AF-A0A2V8IT65-F1
#
_entry.id   AF-A0A2V8IT65-F1
#
_cell.length_a   1.000
_cell.length_b   1.000
_cell.length_c   1.000
_cell.angle_alpha   90.00
_cell.angle_beta   90.00
_cell.angle_gamma   90.00
#
_symmetry.space_group_name_H-M   'P 1'
#
loop_
_entity.id
_entity.type
_entity.pdbx_description
1 polymer ?
#
loop_
_entity_poly.entity_id
_entity_poly.type
_entity_poly.pdbx_seq_one_letter_code
_entity_poly.pdbx_strand_id
1 'polypeptide(L)' 'MPEALRKLVESISLSHGVDPALVRAVIKTESNFNRWAVSPKGARGLMQL' A
#
# COMPACT_ATOMS: atom_id res chain seq x y z
N MET A 1 -7.31 -0.82 -7.81
CA MET A 1 -7.23 -1.28 -6.40
C MET A 1 -8.61 -1.75 -5.96
N PRO A 2 -8.74 -2.91 -5.30
CA PRO A 2 -10.02 -3.36 -4.73
C PRO A 2 -10.57 -2.38 -3.68
N GLU A 3 -11.89 -2.21 -3.62
CA GLU A 3 -12.56 -1.27 -2.70
C GLU A 3 -12.25 -1.56 -1.21
N ALA A 4 -12.15 -2.84 -0.85
CA ALA A 4 -11.75 -3.23 0.51
C ALA A 4 -10.36 -2.72 0.89
N LEU A 5 -9.40 -2.75 -0.04
CA LEU A 5 -8.05 -2.22 0.20
C LEU A 5 -8.06 -0.69 0.29
N ARG A 6 -8.90 -0.02 -0.51
CA ARG A 6 -9.09 1.44 -0.41
C ARG A 6 -9.53 1.86 0.98
N LYS A 7 -10.58 1.21 1.50
CA LYS A 7 -11.12 1.47 2.84
C LYS A 7 -10.11 1.18 3.94
N LEU A 8 -9.34 0.09 3.81
CA LEU A 8 -8.29 -0.27 4.76
C LEU A 8 -7.18 0.78 4.81
N VAL A 9 -6.69 1.21 3.65
CA VAL A 9 -5.67 2.28 3.57
C VAL A 9 -6.23 3.56 4.18
N GLU A 10 -7.47 3.92 3.87
CA GLU A 10 -8.13 5.13 4.39
C GLU A 10 -8.25 5.10 5.92
N SER A 11 -8.74 4.00 6.50
CA SER A 11 -8.92 3.91 7.97
C SER A 11 -7.60 3.93 8.73
N ILE A 12 -6.59 3.19 8.25
CA ILE A 12 -5.27 3.10 8.92
C ILE A 12 -4.51 4.43 8.76
N SER A 13 -4.53 5.03 7.57
CA SER A 13 -3.82 6.30 7.35
C SER A 13 -4.37 7.38 8.28
N LEU A 14 -5.70 7.48 8.39
CA LEU A 14 -6.35 8.43 9.30
C LEU A 14 -6.05 8.14 10.77
N SER A 15 -6.02 6.87 11.20
CA SER A 15 -5.70 6.52 12.60
C SER A 15 -4.26 6.86 12.99
N HIS A 16 -3.35 6.95 12.03
CA HIS A 16 -1.95 7.30 12.23
C HIS A 16 -1.62 8.75 11.84
N GLY A 17 -2.61 9.56 11.44
CA GLY A 17 -2.39 10.96 11.02
C GLY A 17 -1.58 11.11 9.73
N VAL A 18 -1.58 10.09 8.86
CA VAL A 18 -0.91 10.10 7.56
C VAL A 18 -1.95 10.36 6.47
N ASP A 19 -1.61 11.15 5.46
CA ASP A 19 -2.49 11.37 4.31
C ASP A 19 -2.74 10.04 3.56
N PRO A 20 -3.99 9.57 3.43
CA PRO A 20 -4.31 8.39 2.64
C PRO A 20 -3.81 8.44 1.19
N ALA A 21 -3.72 9.64 0.59
CA ALA A 21 -3.19 9.83 -0.76
C ALA A 21 -1.68 9.50 -0.82
N LEU A 22 -0.92 9.89 0.20
CA LEU A 22 0.50 9.54 0.32
C LEU A 22 0.68 8.02 0.41
N VAL A 23 -0.07 7.33 1.27
CA VAL A 23 0.03 5.87 1.41
C VAL A 23 -0.32 5.16 0.10
N ARG A 24 -1.36 5.61 -0.60
CA ARG A 24 -1.69 5.09 -1.94
C ARG A 24 -0.58 5.33 -2.97
N ALA A 25 0.06 6.50 -2.92
CA ALA A 25 1.18 6.81 -3.81
C ALA A 25 2.37 5.87 -3.57
N VAL A 26 2.72 5.62 -2.30
CA VAL A 26 3.76 4.65 -1.93
C VAL A 26 3.40 3.25 -2.43
N ILE A 27 2.21 2.73 -2.15
CA ILE A 27 1.78 1.41 -2.62
C ILE A 27 1.84 1.30 -4.15
N LYS A 28 1.43 2.35 -4.87
CA LYS A 28 1.48 2.38 -6.33
C LYS A 28 2.92 2.29 -6.84
N THR A 29 3.85 3.03 -6.24
CA THR A 29 5.26 3.02 -6.60
C THR A 29 5.93 1.67 -6.29
N GLU A 30 5.64 1.09 -5.14
CA GLU A 30 6.32 -0.13 -4.67
C GLU A 30 5.84 -1.40 -5.37
N SER A 31 4.55 -1.50 -5.67
CA SER A 31 3.96 -2.77 -6.16
C SER A 31 2.91 -2.62 -7.25
N ASN A 32 2.55 -1.39 -7.63
CA ASN A 32 1.37 -1.11 -8.45
C ASN A 32 0.11 -1.83 -7.93
N PHE A 33 -0.07 -1.87 -6.60
CA PHE A 33 -1.15 -2.56 -5.89
C PHE A 33 -1.16 -4.10 -6.02
N ASN A 34 -0.04 -4.72 -6.41
CA ASN A 34 0.09 -6.18 -6.41
C ASN A 34 0.42 -6.71 -5.02
N ARG A 35 -0.58 -7.29 -4.33
CA ARG A 35 -0.40 -7.89 -3.00
C ARG A 35 0.56 -9.08 -2.95
N TRP A 36 0.93 -9.64 -4.10
CA TRP A 36 1.83 -10.78 -4.25
C TRP A 36 3.22 -10.38 -4.79
N ALA A 37 3.52 -9.08 -4.90
CA ALA A 37 4.81 -8.60 -5.37
C ALA A 37 5.95 -9.12 -4.49
N VAL A 38 7.02 -9.61 -5.13
CA VAL A 38 8.26 -10.03 -4.48
C VAL A 38 9.43 -9.47 -5.30
N SER A 39 10.29 -8.67 -4.69
CA SER A 39 11.48 -8.14 -5.36
C SER A 39 12.62 -9.17 -5.42
N PRO A 40 13.63 -8.97 -6.28
CA PRO A 40 14.82 -9.83 -6.30
C PRO A 40 15.58 -9.88 -4.96
N LYS A 41 15.43 -8.84 -4.13
CA LYS A 41 16.07 -8.75 -2.81
C LYS A 41 15.17 -9.28 -1.68
N GLY A 42 13.96 -9.75 -2.00
CA GLY A 42 13.06 -10.40 -1.05
C GLY A 42 12.05 -9.48 -0.37
N ALA A 43 11.95 -8.20 -0.75
CA ALA A 43 10.89 -7.31 -0.28
C ALA A 43 9.51 -7.77 -0.77
N ARG A 44 8.44 -7.62 0.04
CA ARG A 44 7.15 -8.29 -0.22
C ARG A 44 5.92 -7.39 -0.13
N GLY A 45 4.93 -7.74 -0.93
CA GLY A 45 3.57 -7.23 -0.85
C GLY A 45 3.44 -5.78 -1.30
N LEU A 46 2.38 -5.13 -0.81
CA LEU A 46 1.89 -3.85 -1.31
C LEU A 46 2.88 -2.69 -1.13
N MET A 47 3.65 -2.71 -0.04
CA MET A 47 4.58 -1.65 0.35
C MET A 47 6.05 -2.09 0.29
N GLN A 48 6.32 -3.28 -0.28
CA GLN A 48 7.68 -3.84 -0.41
C GLN A 48 8.51 -3.72 0.89
N LEU A 49 7.94 -4.20 2.00
CA LEU A 49 8.64 -4.34 3.28
C LEU A 49 9.58 -5.54 3.28
#